data_AF-W8YEJ1-F1
#
_entry.id   AF-W8YEJ1-F1
#
_cell.length_a   1.000
_cell.length_b   1.000
_cell.length_c   1.000
_cell.angle_alpha   90.00
_cell.angle_beta   90.00
_cell.angle_gamma   90.00
#
_symmetry.space_group_name_H-M   'P 1'
#
loop_
_entity.id
_entity.type
_entity.pdbx_description
1 polymer ?
#
loop_
_entity_poly.entity_id
_entity_poly.type
_entity_poly.pdbx_seq_one_letter_code
_entity_poly.pdbx_strand_id
1 'polypeptide(L)'
;MQLTKLEKAVALSIIFNAIDNKELIGHVSKEKISEVVEVFVELKEDTTPEKEKETHINVINKLIDCLLNDDDLYNVIGVNEAASILNVSPGYIKNLCAQGKIVAKKIGNTWVINRSGLREIKRYVQFRCLSCGYTVQYTERQARTKEGLRCKHFECGGAMIETRIQNQTTEA
;
A
#
# COMPACT_ATOMS: atom_id res chain seq x y z
N MET A 1 -12.10 -7.23 10.68
CA MET A 1 -13.50 -7.24 11.19
C MET A 1 -14.24 -8.49 10.76
N GLN A 2 -14.99 -9.15 11.66
CA GLN A 2 -15.93 -10.21 11.28
C GLN A 2 -17.37 -9.75 11.52
N LEU A 3 -18.19 -9.82 10.47
CA LEU A 3 -19.63 -9.57 10.52
C LEU A 3 -20.40 -10.88 10.47
N THR A 4 -21.50 -10.97 11.21
CA THR A 4 -22.43 -12.12 11.17
C THR A 4 -23.20 -12.18 9.84
N LYS A 5 -23.91 -13.29 9.56
CA LYS A 5 -24.74 -13.44 8.34
C LYS A 5 -25.77 -12.30 8.22
N LEU A 6 -26.43 -11.96 9.34
CA LEU A 6 -27.43 -10.90 9.41
C LEU A 6 -26.80 -9.51 9.25
N GLU A 7 -25.67 -9.23 9.92
CA GLU A 7 -24.95 -7.97 9.79
C GLU A 7 -24.44 -7.72 8.37
N LYS A 8 -23.94 -8.76 7.68
CA LYS A 8 -23.54 -8.69 6.27
C LYS A 8 -24.73 -8.37 5.37
N ALA A 9 -25.88 -8.99 5.61
CA ALA A 9 -27.08 -8.76 4.83
C ALA A 9 -27.59 -7.32 4.98
N VAL A 10 -27.60 -6.80 6.22
CA VAL A 10 -27.94 -5.41 6.53
C VAL A 10 -26.99 -4.42 5.85
N ALA A 11 -25.67 -4.65 5.92
CA ALA A 11 -24.72 -3.76 5.25
C ALA A 11 -24.93 -3.77 3.73
N LEU A 12 -25.18 -4.94 3.16
CA LEU A 12 -25.37 -5.11 1.72
C LEU A 12 -26.70 -4.50 1.23
N SER A 13 -27.78 -4.57 2.02
CA SER A 13 -29.07 -3.97 1.67
C SER A 13 -29.00 -2.45 1.57
N ILE A 14 -28.26 -1.80 2.48
CA ILE A 14 -28.00 -0.36 2.44
C ILE A 14 -27.29 0.03 1.14
N ILE A 15 -26.28 -0.75 0.74
CA ILE A 15 -25.53 -0.51 -0.51
C ILE A 15 -26.42 -0.71 -1.74
N PHE A 16 -27.24 -1.78 -1.77
CA PHE A 16 -28.18 -2.01 -2.86
C PHE A 16 -29.19 -0.86 -3.01
N ASN A 17 -29.67 -0.30 -1.90
CA ASN A 17 -30.58 0.85 -1.93
C ASN A 17 -29.89 2.16 -2.37
N ALA A 18 -28.57 2.24 -2.31
CA ALA A 18 -27.79 3.41 -2.69
C ALA A 18 -27.40 3.44 -4.18
N ILE A 19 -27.51 2.32 -4.90
CA ILE A 19 -27.07 2.18 -6.30
C ILE A 19 -28.30 1.92 -7.20
N ASP A 20 -28.38 2.55 -8.37
CA ASP A 20 -29.44 2.24 -9.34
C ASP A 20 -29.25 0.82 -9.88
N ASN A 21 -30.32 0.02 -9.88
CA ASN A 21 -30.34 -1.32 -10.46
C ASN A 21 -29.76 -1.39 -11.87
N LYS A 22 -29.90 -0.33 -12.68
CA LYS A 22 -29.32 -0.28 -14.04
C LYS A 22 -27.81 -0.26 -14.03
N GLU A 23 -27.18 0.36 -13.02
CA GLU A 23 -25.72 0.41 -12.87
C GLU A 23 -25.13 -0.91 -12.36
N LEU A 24 -25.93 -1.75 -11.72
CA LEU A 24 -25.52 -3.09 -11.30
C LEU A 24 -25.45 -4.07 -12.48
N ILE A 25 -26.22 -3.82 -13.55
CA ILE A 25 -26.28 -4.67 -14.73
C ILE A 25 -24.92 -4.65 -15.45
N GLY A 26 -24.30 -5.82 -15.57
CA GLY A 26 -22.98 -5.99 -16.21
C GLY A 26 -21.80 -5.96 -15.22
N HIS A 27 -22.01 -5.50 -13.99
CA HIS A 27 -21.01 -5.53 -12.92
C HIS A 27 -21.22 -6.69 -11.93
N VAL A 28 -22.47 -7.08 -11.72
CA VAL A 28 -22.83 -8.26 -10.92
C VAL A 28 -23.67 -9.21 -11.76
N SER A 29 -23.32 -10.50 -11.73
CA SER A 29 -24.06 -11.55 -12.46
C SER A 29 -25.46 -11.71 -11.88
N LYS A 30 -26.46 -11.89 -12.76
CA LYS A 30 -27.88 -11.99 -12.38
C LYS A 30 -28.14 -13.13 -11.39
N GLU A 31 -27.42 -14.24 -11.56
CA GLU A 31 -27.52 -15.44 -10.71
C GLU A 31 -27.17 -15.09 -9.26
N LYS A 32 -26.07 -14.36 -9.03
CA LYS A 32 -25.65 -13.92 -7.70
C LYS A 32 -26.63 -12.97 -7.04
N ILE A 33 -27.27 -12.09 -7.83
CA ILE A 33 -28.31 -11.19 -7.30
C ILE A 33 -29.50 -12.03 -6.85
N SER A 34 -29.93 -13.01 -7.65
CA SER A 34 -31.03 -13.92 -7.31
C SER A 34 -30.76 -14.67 -6.01
N GLU A 35 -29.56 -15.28 -5.88
CA GLU A 35 -29.15 -16.00 -4.66
C GLU A 35 -29.17 -15.10 -3.42
N VAL A 36 -28.67 -13.86 -3.53
CA VAL A 36 -28.65 -12.91 -2.41
C VAL A 36 -30.05 -12.45 -2.02
N VAL A 37 -30.95 -12.28 -2.99
CA VAL A 37 -32.35 -11.91 -2.71
C VAL A 37 -33.05 -12.99 -1.89
N GLU A 38 -32.84 -14.27 -2.21
CA GLU A 38 -33.39 -15.39 -1.42
C GLU A 38 -32.89 -15.35 0.03
N VAL A 39 -31.59 -15.09 0.23
CA VAL A 39 -31.00 -14.94 1.57
C VAL A 39 -31.61 -13.77 2.34
N PHE A 40 -31.94 -12.66 1.68
CA PHE A 40 -32.58 -11.51 2.34
C PHE A 40 -34.01 -11.81 2.77
N VAL A 41 -34.76 -12.58 1.99
CA VAL A 41 -36.12 -13.00 2.36
C VAL A 41 -36.08 -13.90 3.58
N GLU A 42 -35.24 -14.95 3.57
CA GLU A 42 -35.05 -15.87 4.70
C GLU A 42 -34.70 -15.11 5.99
N LEU A 43 -33.70 -14.21 5.92
CA LEU A 43 -33.26 -13.46 7.09
C LEU A 43 -34.30 -12.48 7.62
N LYS A 44 -35.18 -11.95 6.75
CA LYS A 44 -36.23 -11.00 7.15
C LYS A 44 -37.36 -11.70 7.90
N GLU A 45 -37.70 -12.93 7.52
CA GLU A 45 -38.74 -13.72 8.20
C GLU A 45 -38.33 -14.07 9.64
N ASP A 46 -37.04 -14.33 9.87
CA ASP A 46 -36.50 -14.68 11.18
C ASP A 46 -36.22 -13.48 12.10
N THR A 47 -36.33 -12.24 11.60
CA THR A 47 -35.86 -11.03 12.30
C THR A 47 -37.01 -10.13 12.75
N THR A 48 -37.02 -9.77 14.03
CA THR A 48 -37.97 -8.76 14.56
C THR A 48 -37.45 -7.33 14.30
N PRO A 49 -38.34 -6.31 14.25
CA PRO A 49 -37.94 -4.92 14.08
C PRO A 49 -36.94 -4.42 15.14
N GLU A 50 -37.08 -4.90 16.38
CA GLU A 50 -36.15 -4.59 17.48
C GLU A 50 -34.77 -5.18 17.19
N LYS A 51 -34.71 -6.43 16.72
CA LYS A 51 -33.46 -7.10 16.40
C LYS A 51 -32.78 -6.49 15.19
N GLU A 52 -33.54 -6.04 14.20
CA GLU A 52 -33.03 -5.31 13.04
C GLU A 52 -32.37 -3.99 13.45
N LYS A 53 -33.02 -3.20 14.33
CA LYS A 53 -32.44 -1.97 14.87
C LYS A 53 -31.15 -2.23 15.65
N GLU A 54 -31.13 -3.24 16.50
CA GLU A 54 -29.93 -3.64 17.24
C GLU A 54 -28.80 -4.04 16.27
N THR A 55 -29.13 -4.78 15.20
CA THR A 55 -28.17 -5.19 14.18
C THR A 55 -27.60 -3.99 13.44
N HIS A 56 -28.43 -3.00 13.07
CA HIS A 56 -27.94 -1.75 12.48
C HIS A 56 -26.93 -1.04 13.40
N ILE A 57 -27.25 -0.90 14.69
CA ILE A 57 -26.34 -0.27 15.67
C ILE A 57 -25.03 -1.06 15.77
N ASN A 58 -25.10 -2.38 15.82
CA ASN A 58 -23.93 -3.24 15.89
C ASN A 58 -23.04 -3.13 14.65
N VAL A 59 -23.63 -3.09 13.45
CA VAL A 59 -22.90 -2.84 12.20
C VAL A 59 -22.22 -1.47 12.24
N ILE A 60 -22.93 -0.42 12.65
CA ILE A 60 -22.39 0.94 12.75
C ILE A 60 -21.18 0.97 13.68
N ASN A 61 -21.30 0.45 14.90
CA ASN A 61 -20.21 0.45 15.88
C ASN A 61 -18.99 -0.31 15.36
N LYS A 62 -19.20 -1.52 14.80
CA LYS A 62 -18.10 -2.31 14.23
C LYS A 62 -17.41 -1.59 13.07
N LEU A 63 -18.16 -0.91 12.21
CA LEU A 63 -17.60 -0.14 11.10
C LEU A 63 -16.84 1.09 11.60
N ILE A 64 -17.35 1.80 12.60
CA ILE A 64 -16.64 2.93 13.23
C ILE A 64 -15.34 2.45 13.85
N ASP A 65 -15.38 1.38 14.64
CA ASP A 65 -14.18 0.83 15.27
C ASP A 65 -13.14 0.41 14.22
N CYS A 66 -13.58 -0.12 13.08
CA CYS A 66 -12.67 -0.39 11.98
C CYS A 66 -12.12 0.89 11.37
N LEU A 67 -12.94 1.89 11.06
CA LEU A 67 -12.44 3.12 10.47
C LEU A 67 -11.48 3.89 11.38
N LEU A 68 -11.68 3.82 12.69
CA LEU A 68 -10.89 4.58 13.66
C LEU A 68 -9.67 3.82 14.20
N ASN A 69 -9.73 2.49 14.30
CA ASN A 69 -8.65 1.68 14.87
C ASN A 69 -7.85 0.89 13.83
N ASP A 70 -8.16 1.03 12.53
CA ASP A 70 -7.40 0.38 11.46
C ASP A 70 -6.17 1.21 11.09
N ASP A 71 -5.08 0.97 11.83
CA ASP A 71 -3.73 1.43 11.45
C ASP A 71 -3.34 0.97 10.03
N ASP A 72 -4.00 -0.06 9.46
CA ASP A 72 -3.73 -0.53 8.10
C ASP A 72 -4.28 0.39 7.01
N LEU A 73 -5.27 1.27 7.28
CA LEU A 73 -5.69 2.25 6.27
C LEU A 73 -4.59 3.29 5.99
N TYR A 74 -3.80 3.65 7.00
CA TYR A 74 -2.60 4.47 6.82
C TYR A 74 -1.49 3.74 6.05
N ASN A 75 -1.55 2.41 6.00
CA ASN A 75 -0.61 1.58 5.28
C ASN A 75 -0.99 1.34 3.83
N VAL A 76 -2.11 1.84 3.32
CA VAL A 76 -2.50 1.67 1.92
C VAL A 76 -2.34 2.98 1.17
N ILE A 77 -1.38 3.01 0.23
CA ILE A 77 -1.06 4.22 -0.51
C ILE A 77 -1.08 3.99 -2.03
N GLY A 78 -1.23 5.11 -2.76
CA GLY A 78 -1.18 5.12 -4.21
C GLY A 78 0.24 5.23 -4.77
N VAL A 79 0.37 5.05 -6.09
CA VAL A 79 1.66 5.13 -6.81
C VAL A 79 2.38 6.47 -6.59
N ASN A 80 1.65 7.58 -6.62
CA ASN A 80 2.25 8.91 -6.49
C ASN A 80 2.80 9.16 -5.08
N GLU A 81 2.08 8.70 -4.05
CA GLU A 81 2.53 8.81 -2.68
C GLU A 81 3.76 7.91 -2.43
N ALA A 82 3.74 6.66 -2.92
CA ALA A 82 4.89 5.78 -2.88
C ALA A 82 6.12 6.35 -3.61
N ALA A 83 5.89 7.03 -4.74
CA ALA A 83 6.95 7.69 -5.51
C ALA A 83 7.59 8.84 -4.73
N SER A 84 6.79 9.63 -4.02
CA SER A 84 7.27 10.69 -3.12
C SER A 84 8.07 10.12 -1.95
N ILE A 85 7.59 9.04 -1.31
CA ILE A 85 8.28 8.38 -0.19
C ILE A 85 9.64 7.84 -0.62
N LEU A 86 9.71 7.14 -1.76
CA LEU A 86 10.96 6.56 -2.26
C LEU A 86 11.81 7.55 -3.07
N ASN A 87 11.33 8.78 -3.29
CA ASN A 87 11.94 9.80 -4.13
C ASN A 87 12.35 9.26 -5.53
N VAL A 88 11.40 8.61 -6.20
CA VAL A 88 11.55 8.05 -7.56
C VAL A 88 10.36 8.46 -8.43
N SER A 89 10.40 8.13 -9.73
CA SER A 89 9.26 8.42 -10.61
C SER A 89 8.09 7.45 -10.38
N PRO A 90 6.83 7.88 -10.55
CA PRO A 90 5.66 7.01 -10.49
C PRO A 90 5.72 5.83 -11.48
N GLY A 91 6.32 6.03 -12.66
CA GLY A 91 6.54 4.97 -13.63
C GLY A 91 7.47 3.88 -13.11
N TYR A 92 8.52 4.25 -12.38
CA TYR A 92 9.41 3.28 -11.75
C TYR A 92 8.71 2.47 -10.66
N ILE A 93 7.86 3.11 -9.85
CA ILE A 93 7.01 2.39 -8.87
C ILE A 93 6.12 1.36 -9.56
N LYS A 94 5.42 1.73 -10.65
CA LYS A 94 4.59 0.77 -11.41
C LYS A 94 5.38 -0.44 -11.89
N ASN A 95 6.62 -0.22 -12.35
CA ASN A 95 7.51 -1.30 -12.77
C ASN A 95 7.88 -2.21 -11.58
N LEU A 96 8.18 -1.65 -10.41
CA LEU A 96 8.48 -2.42 -9.20
C LEU A 96 7.28 -3.25 -8.73
N CYS A 97 6.07 -2.69 -8.80
CA CYS A 97 4.83 -3.41 -8.49
C CYS A 97 4.60 -4.56 -9.47
N ALA A 98 4.78 -4.33 -10.78
CA ALA A 98 4.65 -5.36 -11.81
C ALA A 98 5.70 -6.49 -11.66
N GLN A 99 6.89 -6.15 -11.16
CA GLN A 99 7.98 -7.10 -10.87
C GLN A 99 7.81 -7.83 -9.52
N GLY A 100 6.81 -7.49 -8.71
CA GLY A 100 6.61 -8.07 -7.38
C GLY A 100 7.65 -7.66 -6.34
N LYS A 101 8.42 -6.58 -6.59
CA LYS A 101 9.44 -6.07 -5.65
C LYS A 101 8.87 -5.26 -4.50
N ILE A 102 7.66 -4.72 -4.70
CA ILE A 102 6.88 -4.02 -3.68
C ILE A 102 5.60 -4.83 -3.45
N VAL A 103 5.20 -4.98 -2.20
CA VAL A 103 3.92 -5.61 -1.83
C VAL A 103 2.79 -4.70 -2.30
N ALA A 104 2.17 -5.07 -3.42
CA ALA A 104 1.12 -4.28 -4.07
C ALA A 104 0.11 -5.18 -4.77
N LYS A 105 -1.11 -4.67 -4.94
CA LYS A 105 -2.19 -5.31 -5.69
C LYS A 105 -2.75 -4.36 -6.74
N LYS A 106 -3.00 -4.88 -7.94
CA LYS A 106 -3.67 -4.12 -9.00
C LYS A 106 -5.18 -4.29 -8.88
N ILE A 107 -5.91 -3.18 -8.80
CA ILE A 107 -7.38 -3.12 -8.77
C ILE A 107 -7.82 -2.21 -9.92
N GLY A 108 -8.36 -2.81 -10.98
CA GLY A 108 -8.63 -2.09 -12.23
C GLY A 108 -7.36 -1.47 -12.82
N ASN A 109 -7.36 -0.13 -12.95
CA ASN A 109 -6.22 0.65 -13.47
C ASN A 109 -5.31 1.21 -12.37
N THR A 110 -5.62 0.95 -11.10
CA THR A 110 -4.93 1.53 -9.95
C THR A 110 -4.08 0.48 -9.25
N TRP A 111 -2.87 0.88 -8.85
CA TRP A 111 -2.03 0.09 -7.94
C TRP A 111 -2.29 0.53 -6.51
N VAL A 112 -2.59 -0.45 -5.67
CA VAL A 112 -2.77 -0.31 -4.23
C VAL A 112 -1.52 -0.89 -3.57
N ILE A 113 -0.76 -0.05 -2.88
CA ILE A 113 0.58 -0.38 -2.36
C ILE A 113 0.53 -0.42 -0.84
N ASN A 114 1.14 -1.45 -0.26
CA ASN A 114 1.36 -1.49 1.17
C ASN A 114 2.58 -0.61 1.54
N ARG A 115 2.33 0.49 2.25
CA ARG A 115 3.29 1.47 2.74
C ARG A 115 4.34 0.86 3.67
N SER A 116 3.96 -0.06 4.57
CA SER A 116 4.93 -0.69 5.48
C SER A 116 5.89 -1.62 4.72
N GLY A 117 5.49 -2.08 3.54
CA GLY A 117 6.35 -2.80 2.60
C GLY A 117 7.33 -1.91 1.82
N LEU A 118 7.17 -0.58 1.87
CA LEU A 118 8.10 0.37 1.25
C LEU A 118 9.29 0.59 2.19
N ARG A 119 10.20 -0.39 2.22
CA ARG A 119 11.52 -0.18 2.84
C ARG A 119 12.28 0.80 1.96
N GLU A 120 12.84 1.85 2.56
CA GLU A 120 13.77 2.74 1.86
C GLU A 120 14.98 1.91 1.41
N ILE A 121 15.06 1.58 0.12
CA ILE A 121 16.29 1.06 -0.47
C ILE A 121 17.19 2.26 -0.73
N LYS A 122 17.81 2.79 0.32
CA LYS A 122 18.91 3.75 0.15
C LYS A 122 20.09 2.98 -0.41
N ARG A 123 20.30 3.13 -1.71
CA ARG A 123 21.50 2.60 -2.37
C ARG A 123 22.67 3.53 -2.07
N TYR A 124 23.68 2.96 -1.44
CA TYR A 124 24.90 3.68 -1.14
C TYR A 124 26.02 3.22 -2.08
N VAL A 125 26.75 4.19 -2.58
CA VAL A 125 27.95 3.99 -3.38
C VAL A 125 29.14 4.23 -2.47
N GLN A 126 30.01 3.23 -2.36
CA GLN A 126 31.23 3.34 -1.57
C GLN A 126 32.41 3.75 -2.45
N PHE A 127 33.06 4.83 -2.06
CA PHE A 127 34.31 5.28 -2.65
C PHE A 127 35.48 4.91 -1.76
N ARG A 128 36.60 4.52 -2.36
CA ARG A 128 37.87 4.21 -1.69
C ARG A 128 38.99 5.05 -2.29
N CYS A 129 39.83 5.61 -1.43
CA CYS A 129 41.05 6.28 -1.85
C CYS A 129 42.10 5.25 -2.29
N LEU A 130 42.72 5.47 -3.46
CA LEU A 130 43.83 4.64 -3.95
C LEU A 130 45.10 4.78 -3.11
N SER A 131 45.36 5.96 -2.55
CA SER A 131 46.62 6.27 -1.86
C SER A 131 46.65 5.76 -0.41
N CYS A 132 45.58 5.98 0.36
CA CYS A 132 45.54 5.66 1.79
C CYS A 132 44.46 4.63 2.17
N GLY A 133 43.65 4.19 1.22
CA GLY A 133 42.57 3.23 1.49
C GLY A 133 41.36 3.79 2.22
N TYR A 134 41.33 5.09 2.56
CA TYR A 134 40.18 5.73 3.21
C TYR A 134 38.89 5.54 2.42
N THR A 135 37.80 5.20 3.11
CA THR A 135 36.49 4.94 2.49
C THR A 135 35.45 5.94 2.92
N VAL A 136 34.56 6.32 2.00
CA VAL A 136 33.39 7.16 2.26
C VAL A 136 32.19 6.62 1.50
N GLN A 137 31.00 6.76 2.06
CA GLN A 137 29.75 6.33 1.43
C GLN A 137 28.87 7.54 1.11
N TYR A 138 28.24 7.51 -0.06
CA TYR A 138 27.27 8.50 -0.52
C TYR A 138 26.02 7.79 -1.02
N THR A 139 24.86 8.45 -0.92
CA THR A 139 23.66 7.95 -1.63
C THR A 139 23.90 7.98 -3.15
N GLU A 140 23.26 7.11 -3.93
CA GLU A 140 23.38 7.10 -5.40
C GLU A 140 23.17 8.50 -6.01
N ARG A 141 22.21 9.27 -5.49
CA ARG A 141 21.94 10.64 -5.96
C ARG A 141 23.13 11.57 -5.72
N GLN A 142 23.76 11.49 -4.55
CA GLN A 142 24.95 12.28 -4.22
C GLN A 142 26.15 11.81 -5.03
N ALA A 143 26.32 10.50 -5.25
CA ALA A 143 27.45 9.96 -6.01
C ALA A 143 27.48 10.45 -7.46
N ARG A 144 26.32 10.63 -8.11
CA ARG A 144 26.20 11.15 -9.49
C ARG A 144 26.82 12.54 -9.69
N THR A 145 26.95 13.34 -8.64
CA THR A 145 27.52 14.70 -8.73
C THR A 145 28.97 14.79 -8.22
N LYS A 146 29.63 13.65 -7.99
CA LYS A 146 30.99 13.56 -7.40
C LYS A 146 32.08 13.12 -8.37
N GLU A 147 31.94 13.42 -9.66
CA GLU A 147 33.06 13.25 -10.59
C GLU A 147 34.31 13.98 -10.06
N GLY A 148 35.45 13.29 -10.04
CA GLY A 148 36.72 13.86 -9.59
C GLY A 148 36.89 14.01 -8.07
N LEU A 149 36.11 13.30 -7.25
CA LEU A 149 36.22 13.33 -5.78
C LEU A 149 37.65 13.06 -5.28
N ARG A 150 38.14 13.92 -4.37
CA ARG A 150 39.44 13.81 -3.71
C ARG A 150 39.29 13.37 -2.26
N CYS A 151 40.26 12.58 -1.80
CA CYS A 151 40.41 12.10 -0.43
C CYS A 151 40.38 13.27 0.57
N LYS A 152 39.49 13.19 1.57
CA LYS A 152 39.39 14.19 2.66
C LYS A 152 40.25 13.85 3.87
N HIS A 153 40.87 12.67 3.90
CA HIS A 153 41.77 12.27 4.97
C HIS A 153 43.08 13.07 4.85
N PHE A 154 43.51 13.64 5.97
CA PHE A 154 44.60 14.60 6.05
C PHE A 154 45.86 14.02 5.37
N GLU A 155 46.54 14.86 4.57
CA GLU A 155 47.77 14.60 3.79
C GLU A 155 47.66 13.79 2.49
N CYS A 156 46.56 13.06 2.27
CA CYS A 156 46.49 12.11 1.18
C CYS A 156 46.11 12.73 -0.17
N GLY A 157 45.02 13.53 -0.22
CA GLY A 157 44.52 14.16 -1.45
C GLY A 157 44.22 13.23 -2.63
N GLY A 158 44.34 11.91 -2.45
CA GLY A 158 44.30 10.91 -3.52
C GLY A 158 42.97 10.83 -4.25
N ALA A 159 43.01 10.25 -5.44
CA ALA A 159 41.81 9.98 -6.23
C ALA A 159 40.95 8.93 -5.52
N MET A 160 39.65 9.22 -5.41
CA MET A 160 38.65 8.31 -4.89
C MET A 160 38.06 7.51 -6.04
N ILE A 161 38.08 6.19 -5.95
CA ILE A 161 37.46 5.28 -6.92
C ILE A 161 36.21 4.64 -6.33
N GLU A 162 35.19 4.48 -7.16
CA GLU A 162 34.00 3.71 -6.79
C GLU A 162 34.39 2.25 -6.65
N THR A 163 34.01 1.64 -5.52
CA THR A 163 34.44 0.27 -5.22
C THR A 163 33.31 -0.74 -5.31
N ARG A 164 32.08 -0.45 -4.83
CA ARG A 164 30.85 -1.26 -4.99
C ARG A 164 29.59 -0.44 -4.64
N ILE A 165 28.43 -0.85 -5.16
CA ILE A 165 27.11 -0.45 -4.65
C ILE A 165 26.74 -1.40 -3.51
N GLN A 166 26.44 -0.85 -2.34
CA GLN A 166 25.89 -1.61 -1.21
C GLN A 166 24.44 -1.18 -0.99
N ASN A 167 23.54 -2.15 -0.96
CA ASN A 167 22.17 -1.94 -0.51
C ASN A 167 22.18 -2.01 1.01
N GLN A 168 21.84 -0.92 1.69
CA GLN A 168 21.58 -0.95 3.13
C GLN A 168 20.08 -0.78 3.33
N THR A 169 19.47 -1.74 4.03
CA THR A 169 18.13 -1.57 4.60
C THR A 169 18.31 -0.83 5.91
N THR A 170 17.89 0.44 5.96
CA THR A 170 17.69 1.09 7.26
C THR A 170 16.43 0.50 7.87
N GLU A 171 16.58 -0.19 9.00
CA GLU A 171 15.46 -0.56 9.88
C GLU A 171 14.89 0.75 10.45
N ALA A 172 13.55 0.86 10.42
CA ALA A 172 12.81 1.98 10.99
C ALA A 172 12.68 1.82 12.51
#